data_AF-A0A4Y2SDX3-F1
#
_entry.id   AF-A0A4Y2SDX3-F1
#
_cell.length_a   1.000
_cell.length_b   1.000
_cell.length_c   1.000
_cell.angle_alpha   90.00
_cell.angle_beta   90.00
_cell.angle_gamma   90.00
#
_symmetry.space_group_name_H-M   'P 1'
#
loop_
_entity.id
_entity.type
_entity.pdbx_description
1 polymer ?
#
loop_
_entity_poly.entity_id
_entity_poly.type
_entity_poly.pdbx_seq_one_letter_code
_entity_poly.pdbx_strand_id
1 'polypeptide(L)'
;MRSSSGFPIAPILLNLHTLMHPRYFLLVGNKLSDVDIECNSDSIEVTISTSGEEFNGMVYPKGLSDNSSCLAEYEHAGSKITYRLPLRSCNTMSHDISEGVEYFNTVVIQPHSKLVTSLGRGFHVRCRYQTKNQTKLHTEPPAK
;
A
#
# COMPACT_ATOMS: atom_id res chain seq x y z
N MET A 1 73.20 16.62 -24.70
CA MET A 1 71.96 15.84 -24.83
C MET A 1 71.48 15.45 -23.43
N ARG A 2 70.21 15.73 -23.09
CA ARG A 2 69.27 15.04 -22.18
C ARG A 2 69.85 14.09 -21.10
N SER A 3 69.38 13.99 -19.86
CA SER A 3 68.15 14.44 -19.21
C SER A 3 68.22 14.07 -17.71
N SER A 4 67.71 14.96 -16.86
CA SER A 4 66.67 14.74 -15.83
C SER A 4 66.70 13.55 -14.86
N SER A 5 66.54 13.89 -13.57
CA SER A 5 65.61 13.34 -12.55
C SER A 5 65.77 11.87 -12.11
N GLY A 6 65.65 11.47 -10.85
CA GLY A 6 65.09 12.05 -9.63
C GLY A 6 64.82 10.87 -8.68
N PHE A 7 65.03 11.07 -7.38
CA PHE A 7 64.85 10.06 -6.33
C PHE A 7 63.40 9.54 -6.25
N PRO A 8 63.15 8.23 -6.06
CA PRO A 8 61.85 7.76 -5.61
C PRO A 8 61.78 7.81 -4.07
N ILE A 9 60.78 8.55 -3.60
CA ILE A 9 60.34 8.65 -2.22
C ILE A 9 59.24 7.60 -2.03
N ALA A 10 59.34 6.78 -1.00
CA ALA A 10 58.19 6.14 -0.35
C ALA A 10 58.08 6.77 1.05
N PRO A 11 56.96 6.69 1.81
CA PRO A 11 55.83 5.77 1.65
C PRO A 11 54.44 6.38 2.04
N ILE A 12 53.48 5.47 2.26
CA ILE A 12 52.30 5.47 3.17
C ILE A 12 50.92 6.06 2.75
N LEU A 13 49.93 5.16 2.94
CA LEU A 13 48.48 5.37 3.18
C LEU A 13 47.65 5.75 1.94
N LEU A 14 46.41 5.29 1.71
CA LEU A 14 45.37 4.70 2.54
C LEU A 14 44.53 3.76 1.66
N ASN A 15 44.16 2.61 2.24
CA ASN A 15 42.86 1.95 2.15
C ASN A 15 42.19 1.68 0.78
N LEU A 16 41.98 0.38 0.57
CA LEU A 16 40.95 -0.25 -0.24
C LEU A 16 39.54 0.21 0.23
N HIS A 17 39.16 1.46 0.00
CA HIS A 17 37.76 1.85 0.02
C HIS A 17 37.10 1.28 -1.23
N THR A 18 36.57 0.07 -1.06
CA THR A 18 35.26 -0.33 -1.57
C THR A 18 34.66 0.67 -2.54
N LEU A 19 34.76 0.40 -3.84
CA LEU A 19 33.84 0.95 -4.84
C LEU A 19 32.44 0.31 -4.67
N MET A 20 31.92 0.33 -3.44
CA MET A 20 30.49 0.24 -3.18
C MET A 20 29.96 1.65 -3.34
N HIS A 21 29.59 1.98 -4.58
CA HIS A 21 28.95 3.24 -4.91
C HIS A 21 27.74 3.47 -3.97
N PRO A 22 27.58 4.65 -3.35
CA PRO A 22 26.46 4.96 -2.45
C PRO A 22 25.10 5.02 -3.16
N ARG A 23 25.01 4.65 -4.44
CA ARG A 23 23.78 4.59 -5.23
C ARG A 23 23.13 3.21 -5.27
N TYR A 24 23.82 2.14 -4.85
CA TYR A 24 23.25 0.79 -4.93
C TYR A 24 22.42 0.37 -3.70
N PHE A 25 22.35 1.21 -2.66
CA PHE A 25 21.60 0.88 -1.44
C PHE A 25 20.16 1.44 -1.43
N LEU A 26 19.67 2.04 -2.52
CA LEU A 26 18.41 2.79 -2.51
C LEU A 26 17.22 2.17 -3.26
N LEU A 27 17.26 0.90 -3.70
CA LEU A 27 16.12 0.30 -4.42
C LEU A 27 15.86 -1.16 -4.01
N VAL A 28 15.60 -1.40 -2.73
CA VAL A 28 14.90 -2.64 -2.32
C VAL A 28 13.67 -2.22 -1.53
N GLY A 29 12.67 -1.76 -2.26
CA GLY A 29 11.39 -1.35 -1.71
C GLY A 29 10.44 -1.02 -2.83
N ASN A 30 9.43 -1.87 -3.02
CA ASN A 30 8.38 -1.71 -4.01
C ASN A 30 7.87 -0.26 -4.04
N LYS A 31 8.21 0.49 -5.10
CA LYS A 31 7.75 1.85 -5.24
C LYS A 31 6.28 1.84 -5.68
N LEU A 32 5.38 1.96 -4.69
CA LEU A 32 3.95 2.16 -4.95
C LEU A 32 3.77 3.36 -5.87
N SER A 33 3.07 3.15 -6.98
CA SER A 33 2.78 4.16 -8.00
C SER A 33 1.41 4.77 -7.80
N ASP A 34 0.40 3.95 -7.52
CA ASP A 34 -1.00 4.36 -7.45
C ASP A 34 -1.81 3.43 -6.51
N VAL A 35 -2.87 3.98 -5.90
CA VAL A 35 -3.82 3.24 -5.06
C VAL A 35 -5.23 3.65 -5.44
N ASP A 36 -6.01 2.69 -5.91
CA ASP A 36 -7.40 2.85 -6.34
C ASP A 36 -8.35 2.16 -5.36
N ILE A 37 -9.53 2.76 -5.14
CA ILE A 37 -10.52 2.30 -4.16
C ILE A 37 -11.85 2.07 -4.86
N GLU A 38 -12.35 0.84 -4.76
CA GLU A 38 -13.68 0.47 -5.25
C GLU A 38 -14.59 0.03 -4.09
N CYS A 39 -15.79 0.61 -4.03
CA CYS A 39 -16.78 0.32 -3.00
C CYS A 39 -17.79 -0.73 -3.50
N ASN A 40 -17.62 -1.98 -3.09
CA ASN A 40 -18.53 -3.08 -3.39
C ASN A 40 -19.60 -3.25 -2.29
N SER A 41 -20.65 -4.03 -2.56
CA SER A 41 -21.80 -4.17 -1.64
C SER A 41 -21.46 -4.80 -0.29
N ASP A 42 -20.40 -5.62 -0.22
CA ASP A 42 -19.97 -6.32 1.00
C ASP A 42 -18.50 -6.08 1.37
N SER A 43 -17.74 -5.34 0.55
CA SER A 43 -16.32 -5.06 0.77
C SER A 43 -15.85 -3.75 0.14
N ILE A 44 -14.71 -3.26 0.61
CA ILE A 44 -13.92 -2.19 -0.01
C ILE A 44 -12.72 -2.86 -0.68
N GLU A 45 -12.56 -2.70 -1.99
CA GLU A 45 -11.41 -3.22 -2.72
C GLU A 45 -10.35 -2.13 -2.87
N VAL A 46 -9.14 -2.43 -2.40
CA VAL A 46 -7.98 -1.55 -2.48
C VAL A 46 -7.03 -2.13 -3.50
N THR A 47 -6.96 -1.50 -4.66
CA THR A 47 -6.09 -1.91 -5.76
C THR A 47 -4.80 -1.10 -5.73
N ILE A 48 -3.67 -1.80 -5.73
CA ILE A 48 -2.36 -1.22 -5.49
C ILE A 48 -1.50 -1.49 -6.71
N SER A 49 -0.96 -0.43 -7.29
CA SER A 49 -0.07 -0.52 -8.43
C SER A 49 1.36 -0.15 -8.03
N THR A 50 2.35 -0.79 -8.65
CA THR A 50 3.79 -0.51 -8.49
C THR A 50 4.39 -0.04 -9.82
N SER A 51 5.43 0.79 -9.76
CA SER A 51 6.16 1.25 -10.96
C SER A 51 7.14 0.19 -11.47
N GLY A 52 6.63 -0.81 -12.20
CA GLY A 52 7.46 -1.73 -13.00
C GLY A 52 8.16 -2.86 -12.24
N GLU A 53 7.95 -2.99 -10.94
CA GLU A 53 8.45 -4.09 -10.10
C GLU A 53 7.30 -4.94 -9.57
N GLU A 54 7.54 -6.23 -9.31
CA GLU A 54 6.54 -7.09 -8.69
C GLU A 54 6.34 -6.75 -7.21
N PHE A 55 5.09 -6.60 -6.78
CA PHE A 55 4.79 -6.33 -5.39
C PHE A 55 5.17 -7.53 -4.50
N ASN A 56 6.02 -7.25 -3.52
CA ASN A 56 6.48 -8.17 -2.49
C ASN A 56 6.30 -7.51 -1.13
N GLY A 57 5.38 -8.00 -0.31
CA GLY A 57 4.98 -7.26 0.89
C GLY A 57 3.73 -7.81 1.56
N MET A 58 3.21 -7.03 2.50
CA MET A 58 1.96 -7.32 3.21
C MET A 58 0.98 -6.16 3.09
N VAL A 59 -0.30 -6.48 3.08
CA VAL A 59 -1.40 -5.51 3.18
C VAL A 59 -2.32 -5.95 4.30
N TYR A 60 -2.62 -5.05 5.24
CA TYR A 60 -3.47 -5.36 6.39
C TYR A 60 -4.15 -4.11 6.97
N PRO A 61 -5.28 -4.24 7.67
CA PRO A 61 -5.90 -3.14 8.38
C PRO A 61 -5.11 -2.75 9.63
N LYS A 62 -5.11 -1.47 9.99
CA LYS A 62 -4.40 -0.97 11.16
C LYS A 62 -4.80 -1.75 12.42
N GLY A 63 -3.78 -2.24 13.15
CA GLY A 63 -3.98 -3.05 14.35
C GLY A 63 -4.14 -4.56 14.09
N LEU A 64 -3.96 -5.02 12.85
CA LEU A 64 -4.11 -6.43 12.46
C LEU A 64 -2.88 -6.97 11.68
N SER A 65 -1.68 -6.53 12.07
CA SER A 65 -0.39 -6.96 11.48
C SER A 65 0.07 -8.37 11.86
N ASP A 66 -0.58 -9.00 12.83
CA ASP A 66 -0.02 -10.17 13.53
C ASP A 66 -0.69 -11.47 13.06
N ASN A 67 -0.50 -11.82 11.78
CA ASN A 67 -1.04 -13.05 11.18
C ASN A 67 -2.55 -13.24 11.41
N SER A 68 -3.29 -12.14 11.23
CA SER A 68 -4.75 -12.17 11.25
C SER A 68 -5.28 -12.71 9.92
N SER A 69 -6.53 -13.19 9.89
CA SER A 69 -7.23 -13.53 8.64
C SER A 69 -7.40 -12.33 7.69
N CYS A 70 -7.10 -11.12 8.16
CA CYS A 70 -7.18 -9.87 7.42
C CYS A 70 -5.83 -9.42 6.85
N LEU A 71 -4.75 -10.12 7.20
CA LEU A 71 -3.43 -9.87 6.63
C LEU A 71 -3.28 -10.67 5.34
N ALA A 72 -2.87 -9.98 4.27
CA ALA A 72 -2.54 -10.60 3.00
C ALA A 72 -1.04 -10.45 2.75
N GLU A 73 -0.36 -11.58 2.54
CA GLU A 73 1.04 -11.64 2.13
C GLU A 73 1.11 -11.84 0.61
N TYR A 74 2.02 -11.12 -0.01
CA TYR A 74 2.23 -11.16 -1.46
C TYR A 74 3.71 -11.41 -1.73
N GLU A 75 3.98 -12.45 -2.52
CA GLU A 75 5.29 -12.78 -3.07
C GLU A 75 5.14 -12.86 -4.58
N HIS A 76 5.94 -12.07 -5.31
CA HIS A 76 5.96 -12.05 -6.77
C HIS A 76 4.56 -11.78 -7.38
N ALA A 77 3.77 -10.90 -6.76
CA ALA A 77 2.35 -10.70 -7.07
C ALA A 77 2.09 -9.78 -8.29
N GLY A 78 3.07 -9.65 -9.18
CA GLY A 78 3.00 -8.73 -10.32
C GLY A 78 2.96 -7.26 -9.93
N SER A 79 2.74 -6.38 -10.90
CA SER A 79 2.76 -4.92 -10.67
C SER A 79 1.43 -4.34 -10.18
N LYS A 80 0.40 -5.17 -10.04
CA LYS A 80 -0.95 -4.77 -9.63
C LYS A 80 -1.56 -5.87 -8.76
N ILE A 81 -1.89 -5.53 -7.52
CA ILE A 81 -2.59 -6.42 -6.59
C ILE A 81 -3.89 -5.78 -6.12
N THR A 82 -4.84 -6.61 -5.70
CA THR A 82 -6.10 -6.15 -5.10
C THR A 82 -6.25 -6.79 -3.73
N TYR A 83 -6.48 -5.95 -2.72
CA TYR A 83 -6.76 -6.34 -1.35
C TYR A 83 -8.24 -6.08 -1.04
N ARG A 84 -8.94 -7.10 -0.54
CA ARG A 84 -10.36 -7.02 -0.21
C ARG A 84 -10.57 -6.82 1.28
N LEU A 85 -11.11 -5.67 1.67
CA LEU A 85 -11.43 -5.34 3.05
C LEU A 85 -12.94 -5.55 3.31
N PRO A 86 -13.35 -6.53 4.12
CA PRO A 86 -14.77 -6.74 4.41
C PRO A 86 -15.39 -5.57 5.20
N LEU A 87 -16.66 -5.25 4.92
CA LEU A 87 -17.37 -4.16 5.61
C LEU A 87 -17.70 -4.46 7.08
N ARG A 88 -17.85 -5.75 7.43
CA ARG A 88 -18.36 -6.19 8.76
C ARG A 88 -17.32 -6.91 9.62
N SER A 89 -16.05 -6.88 9.23
CA SER A 89 -14.95 -7.51 9.99
C SER A 89 -13.65 -6.73 9.76
N CYS A 90 -12.50 -7.28 10.17
CA CYS A 90 -11.18 -6.69 9.93
C CYS A 90 -11.01 -5.26 10.49
N ASN A 91 -11.62 -4.99 11.66
CA ASN A 91 -11.66 -3.67 12.29
C ASN A 91 -12.25 -2.55 11.41
N THR A 92 -13.03 -2.91 10.38
CA THR A 92 -13.77 -1.92 9.60
C THR A 92 -14.85 -1.31 10.48
N MET A 93 -14.80 0.01 10.62
CA MET A 93 -15.76 0.77 11.41
C MET A 93 -16.85 1.34 10.51
N SER A 94 -18.03 1.56 11.08
CA SER A 94 -19.13 2.22 10.40
C SER A 94 -19.74 3.32 11.26
N HIS A 95 -20.34 4.31 10.62
CA HIS A 95 -21.27 5.22 11.27
C HIS A 95 -22.41 5.59 10.32
N ASP A 96 -23.60 5.79 10.88
CA ASP A 96 -24.75 6.25 10.13
C ASP A 96 -24.57 7.71 9.67
N ILE A 97 -24.93 7.97 8.42
CA ILE A 97 -24.98 9.29 7.81
C ILE A 97 -26.42 9.57 7.36
N SER A 98 -26.78 10.82 7.09
CA SER A 98 -28.17 11.19 6.78
C SER A 98 -28.81 10.37 5.65
N GLU A 99 -28.01 9.95 4.66
CA GLU A 99 -28.48 9.23 3.47
C GLU A 99 -28.06 7.75 3.43
N GLY A 100 -27.60 7.17 4.55
CA GLY A 100 -27.19 5.76 4.60
C GLY A 100 -26.07 5.49 5.62
N VAL A 101 -25.04 4.74 5.22
CA VAL A 101 -23.94 4.34 6.12
C VAL A 101 -22.58 4.59 5.48
N GLU A 102 -21.63 5.09 6.26
CA GLU A 102 -20.23 5.22 5.86
C GLU A 102 -19.38 4.15 6.57
N TYR A 103 -18.63 3.36 5.80
CA TYR A 103 -17.64 2.42 6.31
C TYR A 103 -16.23 2.96 6.09
N PHE A 104 -15.34 2.78 7.06
CA PHE A 104 -13.97 3.27 6.98
C PHE A 104 -12.97 2.40 7.76
N ASN A 105 -11.72 2.44 7.31
CA ASN A 105 -10.59 1.79 7.97
C ASN A 105 -9.27 2.45 7.52
N THR A 106 -8.16 2.14 8.18
CA THR A 106 -6.82 2.46 7.68
C THR A 106 -6.15 1.19 7.19
N VAL A 107 -5.93 1.07 5.88
CA VAL A 107 -5.20 -0.04 5.27
C VAL A 107 -3.72 0.31 5.23
N VAL A 108 -2.87 -0.56 5.77
CA VAL A 108 -1.42 -0.42 5.79
C VAL A 108 -0.83 -1.27 4.67
N ILE A 109 -0.07 -0.64 3.80
CA ILE A 109 0.70 -1.31 2.74
C ILE A 109 2.17 -1.33 3.17
N GLN A 110 2.69 -2.54 3.39
CA GLN A 110 4.04 -2.78 3.89
C GLN A 110 4.87 -3.40 2.76
N PRO A 111 5.90 -2.71 2.22
CA PRO A 111 6.72 -3.20 1.10
C PRO A 111 7.73 -4.29 1.48
N HIS A 112 7.57 -4.93 2.65
CA HIS A 112 8.42 -6.00 3.14
C HIS A 112 7.56 -7.13 3.69
N SER A 113 7.75 -8.36 3.23
CA SER A 113 6.84 -9.49 3.52
C SER A 113 6.93 -10.04 4.94
N LYS A 114 8.01 -9.78 5.67
CA LYS A 114 8.24 -10.41 7.00
C LYS A 114 8.34 -9.45 8.18
N LEU A 115 8.30 -8.13 7.93
CA LEU A 115 8.58 -7.13 8.96
C LEU A 115 7.72 -5.89 8.72
N VAL A 116 7.12 -5.40 9.81
CA VAL A 116 6.60 -4.03 9.87
C VAL A 116 7.80 -3.09 9.91
N THR A 117 7.87 -2.17 8.95
CA THR A 117 8.97 -1.21 8.87
C THR A 117 8.42 0.20 8.78
N SER A 118 9.24 1.21 9.06
CA SER A 118 8.88 2.62 8.91
C SER A 118 8.61 3.04 7.45
N LEU A 119 8.83 2.14 6.47
CA LEU A 119 8.50 2.35 5.07
C LEU A 119 7.04 2.01 4.73
N GLY A 120 6.33 1.35 5.64
CA GLY A 120 4.90 1.07 5.50
C GLY A 120 4.09 2.35 5.41
N ARG A 121 3.05 2.36 4.56
CA ARG A 121 2.18 3.52 4.36
C ARG A 121 0.74 3.15 4.70
N GLY A 122 0.09 3.98 5.52
CA GLY A 122 -1.32 3.84 5.88
C GLY A 122 -2.22 4.71 5.00
N PHE A 123 -3.29 4.12 4.47
CA PHE A 123 -4.30 4.77 3.64
C PHE A 123 -5.65 4.72 4.36
N HIS A 124 -6.23 5.89 4.64
CA HIS A 124 -7.54 5.97 5.27
C HIS A 124 -8.62 5.84 4.19
N VAL A 125 -9.20 4.64 4.09
CA VAL A 125 -10.21 4.30 3.08
C VAL A 125 -11.60 4.54 3.64
N ARG A 126 -12.50 5.11 2.82
CA ARG A 126 -13.88 5.45 3.21
C ARG A 126 -14.83 5.17 2.05
N CYS A 127 -15.92 4.45 2.30
CA CYS A 127 -16.98 4.15 1.34
C CYS A 127 -18.34 4.53 1.91
N ARG A 128 -19.14 5.27 1.13
CA ARG A 128 -20.50 5.68 1.50
C ARG A 128 -21.53 4.88 0.73
N TYR A 129 -22.48 4.28 1.44
CA TYR A 129 -23.54 3.48 0.86
C TYR A 129 -24.87 4.15 1.13
N GLN A 130 -25.60 4.47 0.07
CA GLN A 130 -26.90 5.10 0.18
C GLN A 130 -27.99 4.06 0.37
N THR A 131 -28.84 4.26 1.37
CA THR A 131 -30.08 3.48 1.50
C THR A 131 -31.06 4.09 0.51
N LYS A 132 -31.37 3.41 -0.60
CA LYS A 132 -32.38 3.90 -1.55
C LYS A 132 -33.71 4.02 -0.80
N ASN A 133 -34.17 5.24 -0.54
CA ASN A 133 -35.55 5.50 -0.12
C ASN A 133 -36.50 5.01 -1.22
N GLN A 134 -36.97 3.77 -1.13
CA GLN A 134 -38.02 3.27 -2.00
C GLN A 134 -39.36 3.85 -1.56
N THR A 135 -39.58 5.13 -1.83
CA THR A 135 -40.93 5.71 -1.80
C THR A 135 -41.57 5.50 -3.18
N LYS A 136 -41.92 4.25 -3.51
CA LYS A 136 -42.93 4.02 -4.56
C LYS A 136 -44.31 4.29 -3.95
N LEU A 137 -44.62 5.55 -3.68
CA LEU A 137 -46.01 5.98 -3.53
C LEU A 137 -46.51 6.36 -4.93
N HIS A 138 -46.99 5.38 -5.69
CA HIS A 138 -48.08 5.66 -6.60
C HIS A 138 -49.33 5.15 -5.91
N THR A 139 -49.95 6.03 -5.12
CA THR A 139 -51.37 5.90 -4.77
C THR A 139 -52.15 5.81 -6.07
N GLU A 140 -52.79 4.66 -6.27
CA GLU A 140 -53.89 4.49 -7.20
C GLU A 140 -54.92 5.61 -6.97
N PRO A 141 -55.30 6.41 -7.98
CA PRO A 141 -56.45 7.29 -7.84
C PRO A 141 -57.72 6.43 -7.73
N PRO A 142 -58.61 6.69 -6.75
CA PRO A 142 -59.90 6.02 -6.65
C PRO A 142 -60.80 6.39 -7.83
N ALA A 143 -61.64 5.42 -8.18
CA ALA A 143 -62.46 5.28 -9.39
C ALA A 143 -63.40 6.44 -9.77
N LYS A 144 -63.83 6.42 -11.04
CA LYS A 144 -65.24 6.57 -11.41
C LYS A 144 -65.61 5.62 -12.55
#